data_AF-A0A4P5QQF7-F1
#
_entry.id   AF-A0A4P5QQF7-F1
#
_cell.length_a   1.000
_cell.length_b   1.000
_cell.length_c   1.000
_cell.angle_alpha   90.00
_cell.angle_beta   90.00
_cell.angle_gamma   90.00
#
_symmetry.space_group_name_H-M   'P 1'
#
loop_
_entity.id
_entity.type
_entity.pdbx_description
1 polymer ?
#
loop_
_entity_poly.entity_id
_entity_poly.type
_entity_poly.pdbx_seq_one_letter_code
_entity_poly.pdbx_strand_id
1 'polypeptide(L)'
;MPPEILRLLSALHSLEPRVFLRLQTFNLGGISIHVTAGHRSFDFFAGPLSGIGVSENHDDTAPFTAPDRYFDDLADATAHLLSLVRESVNTPQSHAA
;
A
#
# COMPACT_ATOMS: atom_id res chain seq x y z
N MET A 1 15.65 0.20 7.79
CA MET A 1 14.46 -0.15 7.00
C MET A 1 14.66 -1.57 6.47
N PRO A 2 13.68 -2.48 6.62
CA PRO A 2 13.81 -3.87 6.17
C PRO A 2 14.03 -3.99 4.64
N PRO A 3 14.77 -5.00 4.15
CA PRO A 3 15.01 -5.20 2.72
C PRO A 3 13.73 -5.33 1.89
N GLU A 4 12.69 -5.96 2.44
CA GLU A 4 11.38 -6.16 1.81
C GLU A 4 10.72 -4.82 1.52
N ILE A 5 10.80 -3.87 2.45
CA ILE A 5 10.28 -2.52 2.28
C ILE A 5 11.03 -1.77 1.19
N LEU A 6 12.37 -1.90 1.13
CA LEU A 6 13.16 -1.26 0.07
C LEU A 6 12.80 -1.81 -1.32
N ARG A 7 12.61 -3.12 -1.44
CA ARG A 7 12.17 -3.77 -2.69
C ARG A 7 10.76 -3.32 -3.08
N LEU A 8 9.85 -3.23 -2.11
CA LEU A 8 8.51 -2.70 -2.34
C LEU A 8 8.56 -1.27 -2.88
N LEU A 9 9.28 -0.37 -2.20
CA LEU A 9 9.40 1.03 -2.63
C LEU A 9 9.99 1.15 -4.04
N SER A 10 11.02 0.37 -4.35
CA SER A 10 11.60 0.33 -5.71
C SER A 10 10.60 -0.17 -6.75
N ALA A 11 9.84 -1.22 -6.43
CA ALA A 11 8.82 -1.75 -7.33
C ALA A 11 7.68 -0.75 -7.56
N LEU A 12 7.22 -0.06 -6.52
CA LEU A 12 6.18 0.96 -6.62
C LEU A 12 6.66 2.19 -7.41
N HIS A 13 7.88 2.65 -7.17
CA HIS A 13 8.47 3.76 -7.90
C HIS A 13 8.63 3.44 -9.40
N SER A 14 8.88 2.17 -9.76
CA SER A 14 8.91 1.75 -11.17
C SER A 14 7.55 1.84 -11.90
N LEU A 15 6.46 2.05 -11.17
CA LEU A 15 5.12 2.24 -11.72
C LEU A 15 4.76 3.73 -11.91
N GLU A 16 5.65 4.65 -11.56
CA GLU A 16 5.47 6.07 -11.84
C GLU A 16 5.36 6.34 -13.36
N PRO A 17 4.57 7.35 -13.78
CA PRO A 17 3.81 8.30 -12.96
C PRO A 17 2.40 7.81 -12.58
N ARG A 18 2.07 6.53 -12.77
CA ARG A 18 0.72 5.99 -12.53
C ARG A 18 0.39 5.79 -11.05
N VAL A 19 1.41 5.90 -10.19
CA VAL A 19 1.32 5.69 -8.76
C VAL A 19 1.93 6.89 -8.04
N PHE A 20 1.27 7.37 -6.99
CA PHE A 20 1.81 8.36 -6.07
C PHE A 20 2.09 7.72 -4.71
N LEU A 21 3.22 8.08 -4.11
CA LEU A 21 3.71 7.47 -2.88
C LEU A 21 3.88 8.51 -1.78
N ARG A 22 3.41 8.19 -0.58
CA ARG A 22 3.74 8.90 0.65
C ARG A 22 4.25 7.91 1.68
N LEU A 23 5.50 8.12 2.12
CA LEU A 23 6.15 7.32 3.14
C LEU A 23 6.16 8.11 4.46
N GLN A 24 5.79 7.45 5.55
CA GLN A 24 5.94 7.97 6.90
C GLN A 24 6.64 6.93 7.79
N THR A 25 7.65 7.38 8.53
CA THR A 25 8.35 6.57 9.54
C THR A 25 8.03 7.08 10.93
N PHE A 26 7.86 6.17 11.88
CA PHE A 26 7.52 6.50 13.26
C PHE A 26 8.70 6.19 14.20
N ASN A 27 8.83 6.97 15.28
CA ASN A 27 9.95 6.89 16.22
C ASN A 27 10.13 5.52 16.90
N LEU A 28 9.10 4.68 16.90
CA LEU A 28 9.11 3.31 17.45
C LEU A 28 9.38 2.23 16.39
N GLY A 29 9.95 2.61 15.25
CA GLY A 29 10.31 1.66 14.18
C GLY A 29 9.15 1.24 13.28
N GLY A 30 7.99 1.87 13.42
CA GLY A 30 6.86 1.70 12.50
C GLY A 30 7.09 2.41 11.17
N ILE A 31 6.48 1.88 10.11
CA ILE A 31 6.45 2.45 8.76
C ILE A 31 5.01 2.42 8.27
N SER A 32 4.58 3.52 7.64
CA SER A 32 3.36 3.60 6.85
C SER A 32 3.70 4.00 5.41
N ILE A 33 3.11 3.32 4.45
CA ILE A 33 3.23 3.64 3.02
C ILE A 33 1.81 3.81 2.50
N HIS A 34 1.48 5.03 2.10
CA HIS A 34 0.26 5.32 1.36
C HIS A 34 0.58 5.33 -0.14
N VAL A 35 -0.24 4.62 -0.91
CA VAL A 35 -0.07 4.42 -2.35
C VAL A 35 -1.38 4.79 -3.04
N THR A 36 -1.36 5.81 -3.89
CA THR A 36 -2.52 6.14 -4.75
C THR A 36 -2.25 5.62 -6.15
N ALA A 37 -3.15 4.81 -6.70
CA ALA A 37 -3.06 4.26 -8.05
C ALA A 37 -4.43 4.36 -8.73
N GLY A 38 -4.61 5.35 -9.62
CA GLY A 38 -5.93 5.65 -10.20
C GLY A 38 -6.90 6.20 -9.15
N HIS A 39 -8.08 5.59 -9.03
CA HIS A 39 -9.14 5.92 -8.05
C HIS A 39 -9.09 5.05 -6.78
N ARG A 40 -8.02 4.26 -6.62
CA ARG A 40 -7.81 3.41 -5.46
C ARG A 40 -6.60 3.91 -4.71
N SER A 41 -6.70 3.90 -3.40
CA SER A 41 -5.61 4.16 -2.49
C SER A 41 -5.35 2.95 -1.62
N PHE A 42 -4.12 2.75 -1.19
CA PHE A 42 -3.73 1.62 -0.38
C PHE A 42 -2.84 2.11 0.75
N ASP A 43 -3.08 1.59 1.94
CA ASP A 43 -2.27 1.89 3.11
C ASP A 43 -1.61 0.61 3.62
N PHE A 44 -0.28 0.60 3.59
CA PHE A 44 0.53 -0.44 4.20
C PHE A 44 1.09 0.07 5.52
N PHE A 45 1.04 -0.77 6.55
CA PHE A 45 1.64 -0.51 7.85
C PHE A 45 2.51 -1.69 8.26
N ALA A 46 3.67 -1.40 8.82
CA ALA A 46 4.51 -2.38 9.48
C ALA A 46 5.15 -1.77 10.71
N GLY A 47 4.93 -2.36 11.89
CA GLY A 47 5.53 -1.87 13.12
C GLY A 47 5.32 -2.82 14.30
N PRO A 48 6.14 -2.70 15.36
CA PRO A 48 6.10 -3.60 16.50
C PRO A 48 4.79 -3.52 17.30
N LEU A 49 4.06 -2.40 17.23
CA LEU A 49 2.78 -2.21 17.92
C LEU A 49 1.56 -2.41 17.03
N SER A 50 1.70 -2.15 15.73
CA SER A 50 0.61 -2.21 14.75
C SER A 50 0.50 -3.56 14.03
N GLY A 51 1.52 -4.42 14.16
CA GLY A 51 1.68 -5.58 13.29
C GLY A 51 2.02 -5.18 11.86
N ILE A 52 1.76 -6.09 10.92
CA ILE A 52 1.94 -5.89 9.48
C ILE A 52 0.56 -5.99 8.83
N GLY A 53 0.16 -4.94 8.11
CA GLY A 53 -1.18 -4.86 7.54
C GLY A 53 -1.25 -4.06 6.26
N VAL A 54 -2.24 -4.39 5.45
CA VAL A 54 -2.61 -3.66 4.22
C VAL A 54 -4.09 -3.33 4.29
N SER A 55 -4.43 -2.13 3.89
CA SER A 55 -5.79 -1.70 3.63
C SER A 55 -5.91 -1.13 2.22
N GLU A 56 -7.07 -1.36 1.64
CA GLU A 56 -7.53 -0.74 0.42
C GLU A 56 -8.59 0.31 0.77
N ASN A 57 -8.33 1.54 0.36
CA ASN A 57 -9.21 2.67 0.55
C ASN A 57 -9.70 3.17 -0.82
N HIS A 58 -10.99 3.51 -0.87
CA HIS A 58 -11.59 4.19 -2.01
C HIS A 58 -11.90 5.64 -1.62
N ASP A 59 -11.95 6.55 -2.58
CA ASP A 59 -12.18 7.98 -2.32
C ASP A 59 -13.53 8.27 -1.59
N ASP A 60 -14.44 7.30 -1.56
CA ASP A 60 -15.74 7.31 -0.89
C ASP A 60 -15.78 6.55 0.45
N THR A 61 -14.65 6.03 0.94
CA THR A 61 -14.58 5.27 2.19
C THR A 61 -14.31 6.15 3.42
N ALA A 62 -14.82 5.71 4.57
CA ALA A 62 -14.58 6.37 5.86
C ALA A 62 -13.08 6.43 6.18
N PRO A 63 -12.62 7.36 7.05
CA PRO A 63 -11.22 7.46 7.42
C PRO A 63 -10.66 6.11 7.86
N PHE A 64 -9.44 5.78 7.43
CA PHE A 64 -8.76 4.53 7.78
C PHE A 64 -8.81 4.28 9.30
N THR A 65 -9.42 3.17 9.71
CA THR A 65 -9.55 2.78 11.13
C THR A 65 -8.69 1.57 11.49
N ALA A 66 -8.48 0.64 10.56
CA ALA A 66 -7.62 -0.54 10.72
C ALA A 66 -7.31 -1.19 9.35
N PRO A 67 -6.24 -2.00 9.23
CA PRO A 67 -5.97 -2.83 8.07
C PRO A 67 -7.14 -3.77 7.73
N ASP A 68 -7.48 -3.89 6.44
CA ASP A 68 -8.42 -4.91 5.95
C ASP A 68 -7.84 -6.31 6.10
N ARG A 69 -6.51 -6.41 5.99
CA ARG A 69 -5.78 -7.67 6.12
C ARG A 69 -4.50 -7.50 6.91
N TYR A 70 -4.28 -8.43 7.83
CA TYR A 70 -3.04 -8.60 8.58
C TYR A 70 -2.21 -9.76 8.03
N PHE A 71 -0.90 -9.69 8.26
CA PHE A 71 0.09 -10.66 7.80
C PHE A 71 1.06 -11.03 8.92
N ASP A 72 1.56 -12.26 8.86
CA ASP A 72 2.57 -12.75 9.81
C ASP A 72 4.00 -12.34 9.40
N ASP A 73 4.22 -12.06 8.12
CA ASP A 73 5.53 -11.63 7.60
C ASP A 73 5.46 -10.50 6.57
N LEU A 74 6.60 -9.83 6.39
CA LEU A 74 6.74 -8.67 5.50
C LEU A 74 6.73 -9.06 4.02
N ALA A 75 7.21 -10.25 3.66
CA ALA A 75 7.32 -10.65 2.27
C ALA A 75 5.93 -10.83 1.66
N ASP A 76 5.03 -11.51 2.38
CA ASP A 76 3.65 -11.72 1.97
C ASP A 76 2.86 -10.41 1.91
N ALA A 77 3.02 -9.54 2.90
CA ALA A 77 2.35 -8.25 2.93
C ALA A 77 2.77 -7.33 1.78
N THR A 78 4.09 -7.26 1.50
CA THR A 78 4.61 -6.44 0.40
C THR A 78 4.22 -7.01 -0.97
N ALA A 79 4.20 -8.33 -1.13
CA ALA A 79 3.73 -8.99 -2.34
C ALA A 79 2.23 -8.73 -2.56
N HIS A 80 1.42 -8.80 -1.51
CA HIS A 80 -0.01 -8.53 -1.56
C HIS A 80 -0.30 -7.09 -2.00
N LEU A 81 0.31 -6.10 -1.33
CA LEU A 81 0.16 -4.68 -1.71
C LEU A 81 0.53 -4.46 -3.19
N LEU A 82 1.67 -5.00 -3.63
CA LEU A 82 2.13 -4.83 -5.01
C LEU A 82 1.16 -5.46 -6.02
N SER A 83 0.53 -6.59 -5.66
CA SER A 83 -0.51 -7.21 -6.50
C SER A 83 -1.72 -6.29 -6.65
N LEU A 84 -2.24 -5.73 -5.55
CA LEU A 84 -3.39 -4.81 -5.58
C LEU A 84 -3.10 -3.54 -6.39
N VAL A 85 -1.92 -2.95 -6.20
CA VAL A 85 -1.50 -1.76 -6.95
C VAL A 85 -1.40 -2.08 -8.45
N ARG A 86 -0.81 -3.23 -8.81
CA ARG A 86 -0.71 -3.67 -10.22
C ARG A 86 -2.07 -3.91 -10.86
N GLU A 87 -3.00 -4.47 -10.11
CA GLU A 87 -4.38 -4.63 -10.57
C GLU A 87 -5.05 -3.27 -10.78
N SER A 88 -4.87 -2.34 -9.84
CA SER A 88 -5.44 -0.99 -9.95
C SER A 88 -4.94 -0.23 -11.17
N VAL A 89 -3.62 -0.25 -11.41
CA VAL A 89 -3.07 0.43 -12.59
C VAL A 89 -3.56 -0.21 -13.88
N ASN A 90 -3.69 -1.55 -13.94
CA ASN A 90 -4.00 -2.27 -15.19
C ASN A 90 -5.49 -2.38 -15.51
N THR A 91 -6.38 -2.10 -14.56
CA THR A 91 -7.81 -2.07 -14.82
C THR A 91 -8.16 -0.82 -15.64
N PRO A 92 -8.64 -0.96 -16.90
CA PRO A 92 -9.11 0.19 -17.66
C PRO A 92 -10.28 0.83 -16.90
N GLN A 93 -10.31 2.16 -16.83
CA GLN A 93 -11.52 2.86 -16.41
C GLN A 93 -12.64 2.49 -17.38
N SER A 94 -13.50 1.55 -16.99
CA SER A 94 -14.78 1.36 -17.64
C SER A 94 -15.59 2.63 -17.37
N HIS A 95 -15.47 3.61 -18.26
CA HIS A 95 -16.45 4.68 -18.38
C HIS A 95 -17.79 3.99 -18.68
N ALA A 96 -18.66 3.92 -17.68
CA ALA A 96 -20.07 3.75 -17.94
C ALA A 96 -20.50 4.98 -18.76
N ALA A 97 -20.75 4.74 -20.04
CA ALA A 97 -21.30 5.70 -20.99
C ALA A 97 -22.75 6.06 -20.65
#